data_AF-A0A838Q891-F1
#
_entry.id   AF-A0A838Q891-F1
#
_cell.length_a   1.000
_cell.length_b   1.000
_cell.length_c   1.000
_cell.angle_alpha   90.00
_cell.angle_beta   90.00
_cell.angle_gamma   90.00
#
_symmetry.space_group_name_H-M   'P 1'
#
loop_
_entity.id
_entity.type
_entity.pdbx_description
1 polymer ?
#
loop_
_entity_poly.entity_id
_entity_poly.type
_entity_poly.pdbx_seq_one_letter_code
_entity_poly.pdbx_strand_id
1 'polypeptide(L)'
;MRKSVWQSLPFLALGCSALLSFGCSRAPEAPPKAVQVQADDTMKFDVTAFDATPGQKISITLKNTGTTPKLSMGHNLVVLRSSCE
;
A
#
# COMPACT_ATOMS: atom_id res chain seq x y z
N MET A 1 51.34 -41.63 28.92
CA MET A 1 49.96 -42.10 28.62
C MET A 1 49.24 -42.17 29.97
N ARG A 2 48.47 -41.19 30.50
CA ARG A 2 47.34 -40.37 30.01
C ARG A 2 46.22 -41.28 29.45
N LYS A 3 45.04 -41.46 30.07
CA LYS A 3 44.35 -40.72 31.15
C LYS A 3 43.37 -41.65 31.90
N SER A 4 43.17 -41.30 33.17
CA SER A 4 42.20 -41.84 34.13
C SER A 4 40.77 -41.78 33.61
N VAL A 5 40.06 -42.88 33.82
CA VAL A 5 38.60 -42.98 33.88
C VAL A 5 38.07 -42.00 34.92
N TRP A 6 37.06 -41.21 34.55
CA TRP A 6 36.04 -40.72 35.47
C TRP A 6 34.79 -40.33 34.70
N GLN A 7 33.72 -41.09 34.95
CA GLN A 7 32.34 -40.78 34.58
C GLN A 7 31.85 -39.56 35.38
N SER A 8 31.15 -38.66 34.70
CA SER A 8 30.01 -37.93 35.24
C SER A 8 29.05 -37.53 34.12
N LEU A 9 27.84 -38.08 34.17
CA LEU A 9 26.62 -37.69 33.42
C LEU A 9 26.20 -36.24 33.77
N PRO A 10 25.14 -35.66 33.17
CA PRO A 10 24.65 -35.69 31.79
C PRO A 10 24.46 -34.24 31.24
N PHE A 11 24.79 -33.99 29.97
CA PHE A 11 24.39 -32.72 29.34
C PHE A 11 22.89 -32.76 29.02
N LEU A 12 22.17 -32.05 29.90
CA LEU A 12 20.81 -31.60 29.84
C LEU A 12 20.26 -31.45 28.41
N ALA A 13 19.25 -32.30 28.14
CA ALA A 13 18.03 -32.02 27.41
C ALA A 13 18.01 -30.83 26.44
N LEU A 14 17.86 -31.18 25.16
CA LEU A 14 16.63 -30.94 24.41
C LEU A 14 15.95 -29.57 24.65
N GLY A 15 16.06 -28.67 23.65
CA GLY A 15 15.01 -27.68 23.41
C GLY A 15 15.46 -26.22 23.42
N CYS A 16 15.92 -25.74 22.27
CA CYS A 16 15.61 -24.36 21.85
C CYS A 16 15.66 -24.28 20.31
N SER A 17 14.79 -25.07 19.67
CA SER A 17 14.51 -24.99 18.22
C SER A 17 13.17 -24.30 18.00
N ALA A 18 12.97 -23.17 18.67
CA ALA A 18 11.77 -22.37 18.51
C ALA A 18 12.17 -20.90 18.62
N LEU A 19 11.49 -20.06 17.84
CA LEU A 19 11.69 -18.61 17.73
C LEU A 19 12.66 -18.15 16.62
N LEU A 20 12.55 -18.74 15.42
CA LEU A 20 12.59 -17.94 14.20
C LEU A 20 11.16 -17.57 13.80
N SER A 21 10.46 -16.88 14.69
CA SER A 21 9.24 -16.16 14.32
C SER A 21 9.67 -14.87 13.65
N PHE A 22 10.11 -14.95 12.40
CA PHE A 22 10.09 -13.80 11.49
C PHE A 22 8.62 -13.43 11.26
N GLY A 23 8.03 -12.78 12.26
CA GLY A 23 6.80 -12.03 12.08
C GLY A 23 7.08 -11.00 11.00
N CYS A 24 6.44 -11.16 9.84
CA CYS A 24 6.39 -10.12 8.84
C CYS A 24 5.71 -8.91 9.49
N SER A 25 6.50 -7.96 9.99
CA SER A 25 6.00 -6.67 10.45
C SER A 25 5.30 -6.02 9.26
N ARG A 26 3.96 -6.02 9.29
CA ARG A 26 3.14 -5.37 8.27
C ARG A 26 3.49 -3.88 8.29
N ALA A 27 4.00 -3.37 7.16
CA ALA A 27 4.32 -1.95 7.04
C ALA A 27 3.07 -1.11 7.36
N PRO A 28 3.23 0.08 7.97
CA PRO A 28 2.10 0.95 8.29
C PRO A 28 1.26 1.20 7.03
N GLU A 29 0.00 0.75 7.04
CA GLU A 29 -0.93 1.01 5.95
C GLU A 29 -1.29 2.49 5.98
N ALA A 30 -0.95 3.23 4.93
CA ALA A 30 -1.26 4.65 4.83
C ALA A 30 -2.79 4.87 4.94
N PRO A 31 -3.25 5.92 5.62
CA PRO A 31 -4.68 6.15 5.80
C PRO A 31 -5.38 6.33 4.44
N PRO A 32 -6.65 5.91 4.30
CA PRO A 32 -7.41 6.10 3.07
C PRO A 32 -7.44 7.57 2.65
N LYS A 33 -7.23 7.83 1.36
CA LYS A 33 -7.22 9.19 0.79
C LYS A 33 -8.48 9.44 -0.03
N ALA A 34 -9.18 10.53 0.25
CA ALA A 34 -10.26 11.02 -0.60
C ALA A 34 -9.73 12.13 -1.50
N VAL A 35 -9.94 12.01 -2.81
CA VAL A 35 -9.58 13.02 -3.81
C VAL A 35 -10.87 13.53 -4.44
N GLN A 36 -11.12 14.83 -4.32
CA GLN A 36 -12.22 15.47 -5.02
C GLN A 36 -11.65 16.16 -6.26
N VAL A 37 -12.23 15.86 -7.42
CA VAL A 37 -11.88 16.47 -8.69
C VAL A 37 -13.13 17.18 -9.20
N GLN A 38 -13.00 18.45 -9.51
CA GLN A 38 -14.04 19.25 -10.13
C GLN A 38 -13.73 19.43 -11.61
N ALA A 39 -14.78 19.35 -12.43
CA ALA A 39 -14.72 19.64 -13.84
C ALA A 39 -15.77 20.67 -14.21
N ASP A 40 -15.40 21.61 -15.07
CA ASP A 40 -16.23 22.75 -15.45
C ASP A 40 -16.57 22.77 -16.96
N ASP A 41 -17.34 23.76 -17.37
CA ASP A 41 -17.71 23.97 -18.78
C ASP A 41 -16.53 24.46 -19.64
N THR A 42 -15.32 24.62 -19.08
CA THR A 42 -14.11 25.04 -19.81
C THR A 42 -13.23 23.87 -20.24
N MET A 43 -13.71 22.63 -20.07
CA MET A 43 -12.97 21.39 -20.36
C MET A 43 -11.72 21.19 -19.49
N LYS A 44 -11.76 21.66 -18.24
CA LYS A 44 -10.63 21.55 -17.32
C LYS A 44 -10.99 20.80 -16.06
N PHE A 45 -9.97 20.14 -15.50
CA PHE A 45 -9.98 19.62 -14.14
C PHE A 45 -9.25 20.62 -13.23
N ASP A 46 -9.73 20.80 -12.00
CA ASP A 46 -9.08 21.63 -10.99
C ASP A 46 -7.79 21.00 -10.45
N VAL A 47 -7.79 19.68 -10.27
CA VAL A 47 -6.65 18.89 -9.80
C VAL A 47 -5.92 18.25 -10.98
N THR A 48 -4.67 18.64 -11.20
CA THR A 48 -3.81 18.09 -12.26
C THR A 48 -2.86 17.00 -11.77
N ALA A 49 -2.53 16.99 -10.48
CA ALA A 49 -1.66 16.01 -9.87
C ALA A 49 -2.03 15.78 -8.40
N PHE A 50 -1.85 14.54 -7.93
CA PHE A 50 -1.91 14.21 -6.52
C PHE A 50 -1.00 13.01 -6.22
N ASP A 51 -0.42 12.99 -5.03
CA ASP A 51 0.45 11.89 -4.63
C ASP A 51 -0.33 10.69 -4.10
N ALA A 52 0.20 9.49 -4.35
CA ALA A 52 -0.34 8.22 -3.86
C ALA A 52 0.80 7.38 -3.25
N THR A 53 0.57 6.82 -2.07
CA THR A 53 1.53 5.90 -1.44
C THR A 53 1.24 4.45 -1.86
N PRO A 54 2.25 3.59 -2.05
CA PRO A 54 2.02 2.18 -2.38
C PRO A 54 1.11 1.49 -1.35
N GLY A 55 0.09 0.78 -1.83
CA GLY A 55 -0.88 0.08 -0.98
C GLY A 55 -1.97 0.96 -0.36
N GLN A 56 -1.94 2.28 -0.59
CA GLN A 56 -2.95 3.19 -0.09
C GLN A 56 -4.28 3.04 -0.84
N LYS A 57 -5.40 2.97 -0.11
CA LYS A 57 -6.75 3.03 -0.69
C LYS A 57 -7.11 4.48 -1.02
N ILE A 58 -7.44 4.75 -2.28
CA ILE A 58 -7.81 6.08 -2.77
C ILE A 58 -9.23 6.05 -3.32
N SER A 59 -10.07 6.97 -2.84
CA SER A 59 -11.42 7.20 -3.35
C SER A 59 -11.45 8.51 -4.12
N ILE A 60 -11.79 8.44 -5.41
CA ILE A 60 -11.84 9.62 -6.29
C ILE A 60 -13.31 9.96 -6.55
N THR A 61 -13.68 11.21 -6.24
CA THR A 61 -15.01 11.74 -6.53
C THR A 61 -14.89 12.83 -7.60
N LEU A 62 -15.47 12.58 -8.77
CA LEU A 62 -15.58 13.57 -9.83
C LEU A 62 -16.91 14.33 -9.71
N LYS A 63 -16.86 15.65 -9.61
CA LYS A 63 -18.02 16.54 -9.59
C LYS A 63 -18.00 17.47 -10.80
N ASN A 64 -19.05 17.44 -11.62
CA ASN A 64 -19.24 18.45 -12.66
C ASN A 64 -19.91 19.68 -12.02
N THR A 65 -19.23 20.82 -12.03
CA THR A 65 -19.74 22.12 -11.54
C THR A 65 -20.26 23.01 -12.67
N GLY A 66 -20.22 22.51 -13.91
CA GLY A 66 -20.75 23.16 -15.08
C GLY A 66 -22.27 23.31 -15.08
N THR A 67 -22.74 24.27 -15.86
CA THR A 67 -24.16 24.56 -16.10
C THR A 67 -24.69 23.89 -17.37
N THR A 68 -23.80 23.51 -18.29
CA THR A 68 -24.20 22.82 -19.52
C THR A 68 -24.58 21.35 -19.29
N PRO A 69 -25.50 20.80 -20.10
CA PRO A 69 -25.95 19.42 -19.93
C PRO A 69 -24.83 18.43 -20.26
N LYS A 70 -24.90 17.26 -19.62
CA LYS A 70 -23.95 16.14 -19.81
C LYS A 70 -23.74 15.75 -21.28
N LEU A 71 -24.77 15.90 -22.12
CA LEU A 71 -24.72 15.55 -23.54
C LEU A 71 -23.69 16.38 -24.33
N SER A 72 -23.45 17.62 -23.91
CA SER A 72 -22.53 18.53 -24.61
C SER A 72 -21.20 18.67 -23.88
N MET A 73 -21.21 18.66 -22.54
CA MET A 73 -20.04 18.97 -21.68
C MET A 73 -19.90 17.96 -20.54
N GLY A 74 -19.99 16.67 -20.87
CA GLY A 74 -19.82 15.57 -19.93
C GLY A 74 -18.35 15.22 -19.68
N HIS A 75 -17.96 15.13 -18.41
CA HIS A 75 -16.62 14.72 -18.00
C HIS A 75 -16.64 13.32 -17.39
N ASN A 76 -15.62 12.52 -17.72
CA ASN A 76 -15.34 11.23 -17.10
C ASN A 76 -13.88 11.20 -16.61
N LEU A 77 -13.60 10.38 -15.60
CA LEU A 77 -12.24 10.14 -15.11
C LEU A 77 -11.86 8.69 -15.39
N VAL A 78 -10.77 8.49 -16.13
CA VAL A 78 -10.26 7.16 -16.51
C VAL A 78 -8.83 7.04 -16.01
N VAL A 79 -8.55 5.97 -15.26
CA VAL A 79 -7.22 5.69 -14.73
C VAL A 79 -6.58 4.60 -15.59
N LEU A 80 -5.46 4.94 -16.23
CA LEU A 80 -4.70 4.02 -17.07
C LEU A 80 -3.30 3.83 -16.49
N ARG A 81 -2.72 2.68 -16.76
CA ARG A 81 -1.27 2.51 -16.60
C ARG A 81 -0.61 3.44 -17.61
N SER A 82 0.42 4.18 -17.19
CA SER A 82 1.27 4.88 -18.15
C SER A 82 1.81 3.85 -19.16
N SER A 83 1.63 4.10 -20.45
CA SER A 83 2.26 3.28 -21.49
C SER A 83 3.77 3.36 -21.28
N CYS A 84 4.41 2.20 -21.18
CA CYS A 84 5.87 2.12 -21.24
C CYS A 84 6.24 2.44 -22.70
N GLU A 85 6.97 3.52 -22.92
CA GLU A 85 7.68 3.77 -24.17
C GLU A 85 9.07 3.12 -24.09
#